data_AF-A0A7S0HZF2-F1
#
_entry.id   AF-A0A7S0HZF2-F1
#
_cell.length_a   1.000
_cell.length_b   1.000
_cell.length_c   1.000
_cell.angle_alpha   90.00
_cell.angle_beta   90.00
_cell.angle_gamma   90.00
#
_symmetry.space_group_name_H-M   'P 1'
#
loop_
_entity.id
_entity.type
_entity.pdbx_description
1 polymer ?
#
loop_
_entity_poly.entity_id
_entity_poly.type
_entity_poly.pdbx_seq_one_letter_code
_entity_poly.pdbx_strand_id
1 'polypeptide(L)'
;LEDFNVKTTEEDREYQEEYHKRMSGRGGGEGGGGGGGREVAATYIGCYGAEKSLGADREYTGGPYGTSVAMAREFAVQSGKKYFAIAQVGVDGHAFVFDELPKGKELNDMGCTEPCSDDERYSCGCADESCGDLRPAKGEEHVRRWVVYKVDKEKGEKGGKGGKG
;
A
#
# COMPACT_ATOMS: atom_id res chain seq x y z
N LEU A 1 -17.85 8.70 -28.12
CA LEU A 1 -18.14 8.69 -26.68
C LEU A 1 -17.47 7.42 -26.18
N GLU A 2 -16.16 7.51 -25.93
CA GLU A 2 -15.29 6.35 -25.76
C GLU A 2 -15.36 5.87 -24.30
N ASP A 3 -15.60 4.56 -24.15
CA ASP A 3 -15.79 3.79 -22.93
C ASP A 3 -14.75 4.06 -21.83
N PHE A 4 -15.16 4.81 -20.81
CA PHE A 4 -14.53 4.83 -19.50
C PHE A 4 -14.97 3.58 -18.72
N ASN A 5 -14.44 2.43 -19.10
CA ASN A 5 -14.58 1.21 -18.32
C ASN A 5 -13.20 0.58 -18.21
N VAL A 6 -12.36 1.14 -17.33
CA VAL A 6 -11.20 0.44 -16.75
C VAL A 6 -11.77 -0.85 -16.17
N LYS A 7 -11.69 -1.92 -16.96
CA LYS A 7 -11.99 -3.27 -16.51
C LYS A 7 -10.87 -3.60 -15.56
N THR A 8 -11.17 -3.66 -14.27
CA THR A 8 -10.50 -4.58 -13.35
C THR A 8 -10.41 -5.91 -14.10
N THR A 9 -9.21 -6.25 -14.57
CA THR A 9 -9.01 -7.43 -15.41
C THR A 9 -9.51 -8.64 -14.62
N GLU A 10 -10.12 -9.63 -15.28
CA GLU A 10 -10.66 -10.79 -14.57
C GLU A 10 -9.56 -11.51 -13.77
N GLU A 11 -8.30 -11.41 -14.19
CA GLU A 11 -7.12 -11.85 -13.41
C GLU A 11 -6.93 -11.09 -12.09
N ASP A 12 -7.22 -9.79 -12.02
CA ASP A 12 -7.08 -8.98 -10.79
C ASP A 12 -8.20 -9.34 -9.80
N ARG A 13 -9.41 -9.59 -10.32
CA ARG A 13 -10.56 -10.06 -9.52
C ARG A 13 -10.38 -11.50 -9.06
N GLU A 14 -9.93 -12.38 -9.94
CA GLU A 14 -9.67 -13.79 -9.62
C GLU A 14 -8.52 -13.91 -8.62
N TYR A 15 -7.47 -13.10 -8.76
CA TYR A 15 -6.40 -13.00 -7.77
C TYR A 15 -6.93 -12.50 -6.42
N GLN A 16 -7.74 -11.44 -6.41
CA GLN A 16 -8.42 -10.93 -5.21
C GLN A 16 -9.33 -11.98 -4.57
N GLU A 17 -10.13 -12.69 -5.36
CA GLU A 17 -11.09 -13.70 -4.90
C GLU A 17 -10.40 -14.95 -4.35
N GLU A 18 -9.41 -15.50 -5.05
CA GLU A 18 -8.61 -16.63 -4.55
C GLU A 18 -7.77 -16.23 -3.33
N TYR A 19 -7.28 -14.98 -3.26
CA TYR A 19 -6.65 -14.42 -2.07
C TYR A 19 -7.63 -14.34 -0.88
N HIS A 20 -8.83 -13.76 -1.06
CA HIS A 20 -9.87 -13.70 -0.04
C HIS A 20 -10.32 -15.10 0.43
N LYS A 21 -10.39 -16.05 -0.49
CA LYS A 21 -10.76 -17.44 -0.21
C LYS A 21 -9.67 -18.18 0.57
N ARG A 22 -8.39 -17.99 0.24
CA ARG A 22 -7.25 -18.49 1.04
C ARG A 22 -7.26 -17.90 2.47
N MET A 23 -7.68 -16.65 2.62
CA MET A 23 -7.78 -15.98 3.93
C MET A 23 -8.97 -16.48 4.77
N SER A 24 -10.12 -16.77 4.14
CA SER A 24 -11.28 -17.35 4.83
C SER A 24 -11.01 -18.74 5.44
N GLY A 25 -9.99 -19.44 4.94
CA GLY A 25 -9.57 -20.76 5.45
C GLY A 25 -8.48 -20.76 6.52
N ARG A 26 -7.81 -19.62 6.80
CA ARG A 26 -6.68 -19.54 7.75
C ARG A 26 -6.92 -18.63 8.96
N GLY A 27 -8.13 -18.12 9.14
CA GLY A 27 -8.55 -17.28 10.27
C GLY A 27 -9.65 -17.89 11.11
N GLY A 28 -9.63 -19.20 11.37
CA GLY A 28 -10.54 -19.87 12.30
C GLY A 28 -10.01 -19.80 13.74
N GLY A 29 -10.05 -18.61 14.34
CA GLY A 29 -9.81 -18.40 15.76
C GLY A 29 -10.84 -17.39 16.28
N GLU A 30 -11.96 -17.91 16.76
CA GLU A 30 -13.01 -17.17 17.47
C GLU A 30 -12.43 -16.35 18.64
N GLY A 31 -12.89 -15.10 18.73
CA GLY A 31 -12.57 -14.14 19.79
C GLY A 31 -12.45 -12.75 19.17
N GLY A 32 -13.50 -11.94 19.12
CA GLY A 32 -13.97 -11.21 20.29
C GLY A 32 -13.50 -9.76 20.14
N GLY A 33 -14.46 -8.81 20.15
CA GLY A 33 -14.21 -7.44 19.72
C GLY A 33 -13.31 -6.59 20.61
N GLY A 34 -13.05 -5.38 20.13
CA GLY A 34 -12.76 -4.20 20.95
C GLY A 34 -11.30 -3.99 21.35
N GLY A 35 -10.69 -2.97 20.75
CA GLY A 35 -9.77 -2.07 21.45
C GLY A 35 -8.32 -2.53 21.63
N GLY A 36 -7.39 -1.80 21.00
CA GLY A 36 -5.96 -1.89 21.33
C GLY A 36 -5.10 -1.15 20.32
N GLY A 37 -5.01 0.17 20.45
CA GLY A 37 -4.23 1.00 19.54
C GLY A 37 -2.74 0.63 19.48
N ARG A 38 -2.23 0.71 18.25
CA ARG A 38 -0.84 0.88 17.78
C ARG A 38 0.04 -0.39 17.73
N GLU A 39 0.33 -0.85 16.51
CA GLU A 39 1.67 -0.65 15.94
C GLU A 39 1.67 -0.75 14.40
N VAL A 40 1.72 0.40 13.72
CA VAL A 40 2.11 0.46 12.31
C VAL A 40 3.62 0.65 12.28
N ALA A 41 4.36 -0.46 12.34
CA ALA A 41 5.81 -0.45 12.27
C ALA A 41 6.23 -0.21 10.80
N ALA A 42 6.26 1.05 10.40
CA ALA A 42 6.64 1.49 9.07
C ALA A 42 7.39 2.83 9.11
N THR A 43 8.51 2.91 8.40
CA THR A 43 9.35 4.10 8.33
C THR A 43 9.07 4.85 7.03
N TYR A 44 8.70 6.12 7.12
CA TYR A 44 8.50 6.97 5.94
C TYR A 44 9.81 7.10 5.15
N ILE A 45 9.75 6.83 3.84
CA ILE A 45 10.90 6.90 2.94
C ILE A 45 10.84 8.13 2.04
N GLY A 46 9.65 8.52 1.60
CA GLY A 46 9.48 9.66 0.71
C GLY A 46 8.16 9.62 -0.03
N CYS A 47 7.88 10.69 -0.77
CA CYS A 47 6.71 10.80 -1.63
C CYS A 47 7.14 10.99 -3.09
N TYR A 48 6.54 10.24 -4.00
CA TYR A 48 6.94 10.20 -5.40
C TYR A 48 5.74 10.38 -6.31
N GLY A 49 5.88 11.20 -7.34
CA GLY A 49 4.77 11.41 -8.27
C GLY A 49 4.73 10.42 -9.43
N ALA A 50 5.83 9.71 -9.68
CA ALA A 50 5.98 8.84 -10.83
C ALA A 50 5.99 7.37 -10.43
N GLU A 51 5.10 6.56 -11.01
CA GLU A 51 4.99 5.13 -10.70
C GLU A 51 6.27 4.36 -11.06
N LYS A 52 6.97 4.80 -12.12
CA LYS A 52 8.30 4.28 -12.49
C LYS A 52 9.36 4.47 -11.40
N SER A 53 9.15 5.40 -10.46
CA SER A 53 10.07 5.60 -9.34
C SER A 53 10.09 4.41 -8.39
N LEU A 54 9.00 3.63 -8.32
CA LEU A 54 8.82 2.52 -7.38
C LEU A 54 9.54 1.22 -7.79
N GLY A 55 10.27 1.24 -8.91
CA GLY A 55 10.97 0.06 -9.43
C GLY A 55 10.09 -0.81 -10.33
N ALA A 56 10.74 -1.78 -10.97
CA ALA A 56 10.10 -2.68 -11.95
C ALA A 56 9.48 -3.93 -11.30
N ASP A 57 9.97 -4.32 -10.12
CA ASP A 57 9.51 -5.49 -9.33
C ASP A 57 8.28 -5.16 -8.44
N ARG A 58 7.51 -4.15 -8.83
CA ARG A 58 6.33 -3.72 -8.07
C ARG A 58 5.15 -4.66 -8.30
N GLU A 59 4.49 -5.04 -7.21
CA GLU A 59 3.24 -5.78 -7.22
C GLU A 59 2.10 -4.86 -6.80
N TYR A 60 1.03 -4.86 -7.59
CA TYR A 60 -0.11 -3.97 -7.42
C TYR A 60 -1.16 -4.55 -6.48
N THR A 61 -1.77 -3.68 -5.67
CA THR A 61 -3.07 -3.93 -5.06
C THR A 61 -3.89 -2.65 -5.08
N GLY A 62 -5.21 -2.76 -5.23
CA GLY A 62 -6.12 -1.63 -5.16
C GLY A 62 -6.99 -1.68 -3.91
N GLY A 63 -8.07 -0.92 -3.91
CA GLY A 63 -9.09 -1.09 -2.91
C GLY A 63 -8.75 -0.35 -1.61
N PRO A 64 -9.20 -0.90 -0.46
CA PRO A 64 -8.94 -0.28 0.84
C PRO A 64 -7.45 -0.31 1.25
N TYR A 65 -6.62 -1.11 0.58
CA TYR A 65 -5.15 -1.06 0.75
C TYR A 65 -4.55 0.28 0.33
N GLY A 66 -5.23 0.99 -0.58
CA GLY A 66 -4.83 2.33 -1.01
C GLY A 66 -5.22 3.46 -0.06
N THR A 67 -5.96 3.15 1.02
CA THR A 67 -6.41 4.13 2.03
C THR A 67 -6.00 3.77 3.45
N SER A 68 -5.45 2.56 3.65
CA SER A 68 -5.02 2.05 4.95
C SER A 68 -3.54 1.69 4.97
N VAL A 69 -2.81 2.32 5.89
CA VAL A 69 -1.38 2.01 6.10
C VAL A 69 -1.19 0.62 6.71
N ALA A 70 -2.10 0.18 7.58
CA ALA A 70 -2.05 -1.14 8.18
C ALA A 70 -2.19 -2.23 7.12
N MET A 71 -3.22 -2.14 6.26
CA MET A 71 -3.46 -3.13 5.20
C MET A 71 -2.33 -3.14 4.17
N ALA A 72 -1.84 -1.98 3.74
CA ALA A 72 -0.71 -1.89 2.81
C ALA A 72 0.58 -2.52 3.39
N ARG A 73 0.86 -2.28 4.67
CA ARG A 73 1.99 -2.90 5.38
C ARG A 73 1.81 -4.42 5.44
N GLU A 74 0.64 -4.91 5.81
CA GLU A 74 0.36 -6.34 5.90
C GLU A 74 0.53 -7.02 4.53
N PHE A 75 0.09 -6.38 3.45
CA PHE A 75 0.32 -6.86 2.10
C PHE A 75 1.81 -6.94 1.77
N ALA A 76 2.59 -5.91 2.12
CA ALA A 76 4.04 -5.93 1.92
C ALA A 76 4.75 -7.06 2.68
N VAL A 77 4.34 -7.31 3.93
CA VAL A 77 4.85 -8.44 4.73
C VAL A 77 4.50 -9.78 4.08
N GLN A 78 3.27 -9.96 3.61
CA GLN A 78 2.80 -11.20 3.00
C GLN A 78 3.45 -11.48 1.64
N SER A 79 3.61 -10.44 0.81
CA SER A 79 4.34 -10.51 -0.46
C SER A 79 5.87 -10.59 -0.26
N GLY A 80 6.35 -10.54 0.99
CA GLY A 80 7.78 -10.62 1.32
C GLY A 80 8.59 -9.41 0.85
N LYS A 81 7.92 -8.29 0.57
CA LYS A 81 8.52 -7.06 0.06
C LYS A 81 8.99 -6.15 1.20
N LYS A 82 9.99 -5.31 0.93
CA LYS A 82 10.58 -4.40 1.94
C LYS A 82 9.89 -3.05 2.01
N TYR A 83 9.27 -2.62 0.92
CA TYR A 83 8.68 -1.30 0.78
C TYR A 83 7.25 -1.44 0.25
N PHE A 84 6.45 -0.44 0.60
CA PHE A 84 5.13 -0.26 0.04
C PHE A 84 4.88 1.21 -0.27
N ALA A 85 4.09 1.47 -1.31
CA ALA A 85 3.62 2.78 -1.69
C ALA A 85 2.10 2.82 -1.61
N ILE A 86 1.55 3.96 -1.22
CA ILE A 86 0.10 4.20 -1.14
C ILE A 86 -0.23 5.50 -1.87
N ALA A 87 -1.36 5.51 -2.59
CA ALA A 87 -1.98 6.70 -3.15
C ALA A 87 -3.51 6.57 -3.07
N GLN A 88 -4.13 7.38 -2.20
CA GLN A 88 -5.57 7.36 -1.92
C GLN A 88 -6.40 8.09 -2.99
N VAL A 89 -7.54 7.52 -3.37
CA VAL A 89 -8.61 8.19 -4.13
C VAL A 89 -9.99 7.97 -3.47
N GLY A 90 -10.45 8.98 -2.74
CA GLY A 90 -11.72 8.93 -2.00
C GLY A 90 -11.72 7.87 -0.90
N VAL A 91 -12.61 6.88 -1.00
CA VAL A 91 -12.71 5.74 -0.07
C VAL A 91 -11.88 4.52 -0.51
N ASP A 92 -11.27 4.62 -1.69
CA ASP A 92 -10.47 3.58 -2.33
C ASP A 92 -9.06 4.11 -2.62
N GLY A 93 -8.21 3.31 -3.25
CA GLY A 93 -6.90 3.78 -3.62
C GLY A 93 -6.06 2.73 -4.31
N HIS A 94 -4.81 3.13 -4.53
CA HIS A 94 -3.81 2.27 -5.11
C HIS A 94 -2.69 2.04 -4.11
N ALA A 95 -2.18 0.83 -4.07
CA ALA A 95 -0.96 0.50 -3.36
C ALA A 95 -0.06 -0.39 -4.20
N PHE A 96 1.24 -0.25 -3.97
CA PHE A 96 2.25 -1.10 -4.56
C PHE A 96 3.17 -1.64 -3.49
N VAL A 97 3.72 -2.83 -3.68
CA VAL A 97 4.75 -3.40 -2.82
C VAL A 97 5.96 -3.80 -3.66
N PHE A 98 7.17 -3.56 -3.15
CA PHE A 98 8.41 -3.72 -3.92
C PHE A 98 9.65 -3.84 -3.02
N ASP A 99 10.76 -4.30 -3.60
CA ASP A 99 12.01 -4.54 -2.88
C ASP A 99 13.09 -3.47 -3.08
N GLU A 100 13.04 -2.71 -4.17
CA GLU A 100 14.03 -1.68 -4.49
C GLU A 100 13.71 -0.35 -3.81
N LEU A 101 14.74 0.41 -3.42
CA LEU A 101 14.51 1.78 -2.98
C LEU A 101 13.98 2.62 -4.14
N PRO A 102 12.96 3.46 -3.91
CA PRO A 102 12.41 4.28 -4.97
C PRO A 102 13.46 5.26 -5.48
N LYS A 103 13.48 5.45 -6.81
CA LYS A 103 14.44 6.32 -7.51
C LYS A 103 13.69 7.50 -8.11
N GLY A 104 14.18 8.70 -7.89
CA GLY A 104 13.61 9.89 -8.52
C GLY A 104 13.65 11.09 -7.59
N LYS A 105 13.00 12.17 -8.03
CA LYS A 105 12.86 13.37 -7.23
C LYS A 105 11.69 13.19 -6.27
N GLU A 106 11.99 13.27 -4.97
CA GLU A 106 10.97 13.33 -3.92
C GLU A 106 10.13 14.61 -4.07
N LEU A 107 8.83 14.46 -3.84
CA LEU A 107 7.86 15.53 -3.75
C LEU A 107 7.53 15.79 -2.28
N ASN A 108 7.15 17.03 -1.98
CA ASN A 108 6.77 17.44 -0.62
C ASN A 108 5.65 18.49 -0.71
N ASP A 109 4.62 18.17 -1.50
CA ASP A 109 3.42 18.98 -1.64
C ASP A 109 2.26 18.40 -0.82
N MET A 110 1.13 19.11 -0.74
CA MET A 110 0.01 18.75 0.13
C MET A 110 -0.52 17.34 -0.14
N GLY A 111 -0.43 16.86 -1.38
CA GLY A 111 -0.87 15.52 -1.74
C GLY A 111 0.01 14.42 -1.15
N CYS A 112 1.21 14.73 -0.66
CA CYS A 112 2.07 13.80 0.06
C CYS A 112 1.72 13.67 1.55
N THR A 113 0.96 14.62 2.09
CA THR A 113 0.62 14.71 3.52
C THR A 113 -0.80 14.25 3.83
N GLU A 114 -1.56 13.86 2.82
CA GLU A 114 -2.93 13.37 2.99
C GLU A 114 -2.96 12.16 3.93
N PRO A 115 -3.73 12.23 5.04
CA PRO A 115 -3.71 11.22 6.08
C PRO A 115 -4.39 9.92 5.61
N CYS A 116 -3.93 8.79 6.13
CA CYS A 116 -4.60 7.51 5.95
C CYS A 116 -5.94 7.45 6.70
N SER A 117 -6.87 6.64 6.18
CA SER A 117 -8.21 6.47 6.74
C SER A 117 -8.23 5.70 8.07
N ASP A 118 -7.23 4.83 8.29
CA ASP A 118 -7.09 3.99 9.49
C ASP A 118 -6.20 4.60 10.58
N ASP A 119 -5.18 5.37 10.19
CA ASP A 119 -4.25 6.00 11.13
C ASP A 119 -3.73 7.35 10.60
N GLU A 120 -4.28 8.43 11.14
CA GLU A 120 -3.97 9.82 10.76
C GLU A 120 -2.51 10.24 11.00
N ARG A 121 -1.71 9.41 11.71
CA ARG A 121 -0.28 9.64 11.91
C ARG A 121 0.55 9.28 10.68
N TYR A 122 -0.03 8.56 9.74
CA TYR A 122 0.58 8.15 8.47
C TYR A 122 -0.11 8.86 7.32
N SER A 123 0.63 9.07 6.24
CA SER A 123 0.14 9.71 5.04
C SER A 123 -0.08 8.66 3.96
N CYS A 124 -1.27 8.63 3.37
CA CYS A 124 -1.65 7.71 2.29
C CYS A 124 -1.53 8.34 0.90
N GLY A 125 -1.09 9.60 0.86
CA GLY A 125 -0.91 10.31 -0.39
C GLY A 125 -2.25 10.59 -1.07
N CYS A 126 -2.19 10.90 -2.37
CA CYS A 126 -3.39 11.15 -3.16
C CYS A 126 -3.23 10.61 -4.58
N ALA A 127 -4.36 10.30 -5.21
CA ALA A 127 -4.47 9.93 -6.60
C ALA A 127 -5.61 10.69 -7.28
N ASP A 128 -5.33 11.09 -8.52
CA ASP A 128 -6.22 11.72 -9.47
C ASP A 128 -7.01 12.89 -8.85
N GLU A 129 -8.33 12.81 -8.81
CA GLU A 129 -9.20 13.87 -8.29
C GLU A 129 -9.01 14.15 -6.79
N SER A 130 -8.54 13.17 -6.02
CA SER A 130 -8.27 13.36 -4.58
C SER A 130 -7.03 14.22 -4.33
N CYS A 131 -6.22 14.49 -5.36
CA CYS A 131 -5.12 15.44 -5.26
C CYS A 131 -5.53 16.91 -5.41
N GLY A 132 -6.82 17.20 -5.63
CA GLY A 132 -7.32 18.56 -5.82
C GLY A 132 -6.68 19.26 -7.03
N ASP A 133 -6.18 20.48 -6.85
CA ASP A 133 -5.59 21.30 -7.91
C ASP A 133 -4.12 20.98 -8.24
N LEU A 134 -3.58 19.89 -7.68
CA LEU A 134 -2.19 19.50 -7.95
C LEU A 134 -2.01 19.05 -9.39
N ARG A 135 -0.85 19.40 -9.95
CA ARG A 135 -0.47 18.97 -11.29
C ARG A 135 0.23 17.60 -11.26
N PRO A 136 0.18 16.85 -12.37
CA PRO A 136 0.97 15.63 -12.51
C PRO A 136 2.45 15.92 -12.32
N ALA A 137 3.19 14.93 -11.81
CA ALA A 137 4.62 15.05 -11.77
C ALA A 137 5.21 15.10 -13.20
N LYS A 138 6.43 15.60 -13.34
CA LYS A 138 7.04 15.83 -14.65
C LYS A 138 7.10 14.52 -15.46
N GLY A 139 6.38 14.50 -16.58
CA GLY A 139 6.34 13.36 -17.49
C GLY A 139 5.37 12.25 -17.08
N GLU A 140 4.48 12.52 -16.13
CA GLU A 140 3.37 11.64 -15.77
C GLU A 140 2.05 12.24 -16.31
N GLU A 141 1.15 11.37 -16.73
CA GLU A 141 -0.18 11.76 -17.23
C GLU A 141 -1.18 11.93 -16.08
N HIS A 142 -1.04 11.10 -15.04
CA HIS A 142 -1.93 11.09 -13.87
C HIS A 142 -1.34 11.88 -12.69
N VAL A 143 -2.20 12.57 -11.96
CA VAL A 143 -1.82 13.23 -10.72
C VAL A 143 -1.77 12.18 -9.62
N ARG A 144 -0.58 11.71 -9.25
CA ARG A 144 -0.44 10.79 -8.11
C ARG A 144 0.65 11.26 -7.18
N ARG A 145 0.49 10.93 -5.90
CA ARG A 145 1.47 11.14 -4.82
C ARG A 145 1.59 9.83 -4.08
N TRP A 146 2.53 9.03 -4.53
CA TRP A 146 2.87 7.74 -3.93
C TRP A 146 3.68 7.98 -2.67
N VAL A 147 3.05 7.85 -1.52
CA VAL A 147 3.75 7.88 -0.25
C VAL A 147 4.36 6.51 0.00
N VAL A 148 5.68 6.47 0.14
CA VAL A 148 6.45 5.24 0.31
C VAL A 148 6.88 5.07 1.75
N TYR A 149 6.64 3.87 2.24
CA TYR A 149 7.11 3.40 3.53
C TYR A 149 7.97 2.16 3.37
N LYS A 150 8.90 2.00 4.31
CA LYS A 150 9.62 0.76 4.54
C LYS A 150 8.92 -0.01 5.64
N VAL A 151 8.72 -1.30 5.43
CA VAL A 151 8.23 -2.20 6.48
C VAL A 151 9.32 -2.34 7.54
N ASP A 152 9.04 -1.91 8.76
CA ASP A 152 9.89 -2.24 9.89
C ASP A 152 9.61 -3.67 10.32
N LYS A 153 10.70 -4.44 10.49
CA LYS A 153 10.59 -5.78 11.04
C LYS A 153 10.12 -5.63 12.48
N GLU A 154 8.97 -6.18 12.79
CA GLU A 154 8.57 -6.40 14.18
C GLU A 154 9.70 -7.17 14.87
N LYS A 155 10.22 -6.62 15.97
CA LYS A 155 11.19 -7.34 16.82
C LYS A 155 10.42 -8.47 17.51
N GLY A 156 10.19 -9.59 16.83
CA GLY A 156 9.25 -10.58 17.36
C GLY A 156 9.16 -11.94 16.70
N GLU A 157 10.24 -12.58 16.25
CA GLU A 157 10.30 -14.05 16.29
C GLU A 157 11.73 -14.56 16.50
N LYS A 158 12.19 -14.49 17.75
CA LYS A 158 13.17 -15.47 18.26
C LYS A 158 12.34 -16.62 18.83
N GLY A 159 12.22 -17.75 18.13
CA GLY A 159 11.45 -18.87 18.68
C GLY A 159 11.30 -20.13 17.86
N GLY A 160 12.36 -20.64 17.22
CA GLY A 160 12.30 -21.94 16.52
C GLY A 160 13.65 -22.64 16.43
N LYS A 161 14.30 -22.85 17.57
CA LYS A 161 15.53 -23.62 17.69
C LYS A 161 15.15 -25.11 17.79
N GLY A 162 15.59 -25.92 16.83
CA GLY A 162 15.53 -27.39 16.87
C GLY A 162 15.68 -27.94 15.45
N GLY A 163 16.86 -28.20 14.91
CA GLY A 163 18.03 -28.78 15.57
C GLY A 163 17.92 -30.31 15.46
N LYS A 164 18.69 -30.87 14.50
CA LYS A 164 18.97 -32.28 14.23
C LYS A 164 18.75 -33.25 15.41
N GLY A 165 18.18 -34.41 15.11
CA GLY A 165 18.23 -35.65 15.88
C GLY A 165 17.82 -36.81 15.00
#